data_AF-A0A2V5P5U3-F1
#
_entry.id   AF-A0A2V5P5U3-F1
#
_cell.length_a   1.000
_cell.length_b   1.000
_cell.length_c   1.000
_cell.angle_alpha   90.00
_cell.angle_beta   90.00
_cell.angle_gamma   90.00
#
_symmetry.space_group_name_H-M   'P 1'
#
loop_
_entity.id
_entity.type
_entity.pdbx_description
1 polymer ?
#
loop_
_entity_poly.entity_id
_entity_poly.type
_entity_poly.pdbx_seq_one_letter_code
_entity_poly.pdbx_strand_id
1 'polypeptide(L)'
;MLEGHYADSIFSVQSLFVSGPGPGAGRRLQIGPIEVQQERPGFAAPVSRSQPGRLGQQSASPDRTGTALRAECGEESVSDRVQHREGGRCRYDGWLFDLGAIRQGGSVAARAVHHGPQRQTRRHRCRVRPSAVAGGAGHHSTYRRRPAGVHPRCHAPRVRTHCQRTEPGRRTRAQRTHVAMGDFRPVTSDLWPERGHANCNVSGVLSHLLSAFLILPAATAQSFLLPTANHALFEAGGQERYFVGTVGKPWTSGTFGCVRSEGWQLHEGLDIRCLQRDRRGEPIDPVMATAAGTVAYINRRPSLSNYGNYLILRHQIEGVEIYSLYAHLKEIRPALKQGDVVKAGEVVATMGRTCNTREGISRDRAHVHFELDLIVNERFADWYRQTFPTQRNDHGAWNGQNLLGLDPRLLLLEQNDLGAKFSLVGFIRHQTELCRVWVRDANLSWARRYPMLVRPNPAAQKEGIAGYEMALNFNGLPYELIPRAAAEIKTKARLQLLSVNAVEQRKNPARRLVIQKGNRWELATHGLQLLELLTF
;
A
#
# COMPACT_ATOMS: atom_id res chain seq x y z
N MET A 1 -14.98 -3.95 50.85
CA MET A 1 -15.65 -5.26 50.91
C MET A 1 -16.09 -5.61 49.49
N LEU A 2 -15.71 -6.70 48.82
CA LEU A 2 -14.63 -7.70 48.96
C LEU A 2 -14.20 -7.99 47.48
N GLU A 3 -12.94 -8.17 47.07
CA GLU A 3 -12.02 -9.30 47.34
C GLU A 3 -12.61 -10.69 46.97
N GLY A 4 -11.92 -11.60 46.24
CA GLY A 4 -10.57 -11.58 45.64
C GLY A 4 -10.47 -12.51 44.41
N HIS A 5 -9.48 -12.33 43.53
CA HIS A 5 -8.18 -13.04 43.50
C HIS A 5 -8.20 -14.51 43.00
N TYR A 6 -7.51 -14.79 41.88
CA TYR A 6 -6.49 -15.85 41.65
C TYR A 6 -6.11 -15.91 40.15
N ALA A 7 -4.96 -16.47 39.74
CA ALA A 7 -3.58 -15.96 39.86
C ALA A 7 -2.71 -16.64 38.76
N ASP A 8 -1.49 -16.15 38.53
CA ASP A 8 -0.63 -16.53 37.40
C ASP A 8 -0.09 -17.97 37.40
N SER A 9 0.40 -18.40 36.23
CA SER A 9 1.44 -19.44 36.09
C SER A 9 2.19 -19.30 34.77
N ILE A 10 3.35 -18.63 34.80
CA ILE A 10 4.34 -18.61 33.72
C ILE A 10 5.46 -19.59 34.09
N PHE A 11 5.91 -20.40 33.13
CA PHE A 11 7.17 -21.16 33.28
C PHE A 11 8.18 -20.76 32.20
N SER A 12 9.37 -20.38 32.64
CA SER A 12 10.55 -20.11 31.83
C SER A 12 11.59 -21.19 32.10
N VAL A 13 12.32 -21.62 31.05
CA VAL A 13 13.50 -22.49 31.17
C VAL A 13 14.56 -22.00 30.19
N GLN A 14 15.77 -21.71 30.67
CA GLN A 14 16.92 -21.40 29.83
C GLN A 14 18.13 -22.29 30.20
N SER A 15 18.68 -22.93 29.16
CA SER A 15 20.09 -23.28 28.94
C SER A 15 20.94 -23.92 30.06
N LEU A 16 21.46 -25.11 29.77
CA LEU A 16 22.85 -25.49 30.09
C LEU A 16 23.50 -26.17 28.87
N PHE A 17 24.82 -26.01 28.71
CA PHE A 17 25.64 -26.57 27.63
C PHE A 17 26.71 -27.52 28.21
N VAL A 18 26.92 -28.70 27.60
CA VAL A 18 28.16 -29.49 27.69
C VAL A 18 28.41 -30.21 26.35
N SER A 19 29.68 -30.41 25.98
CA SER A 19 30.13 -31.03 24.71
C SER A 19 30.21 -32.58 24.76
N GLY A 20 30.32 -33.23 23.59
CA GLY A 20 30.44 -34.71 23.44
C GLY A 20 31.84 -35.29 23.73
N PRO A 21 32.22 -36.51 23.24
CA PRO A 21 31.63 -37.31 22.15
C PRO A 21 31.12 -38.72 22.55
N GLY A 22 30.75 -39.57 21.58
CA GLY A 22 30.32 -40.98 21.75
C GLY A 22 31.47 -42.02 21.70
N PRO A 23 31.25 -43.31 21.35
CA PRO A 23 30.02 -43.99 20.85
C PRO A 23 29.57 -45.24 21.66
N GLY A 24 28.43 -45.87 21.34
CA GLY A 24 28.05 -47.16 21.94
C GLY A 24 26.70 -47.77 21.52
N ALA A 25 26.66 -49.08 21.31
CA ALA A 25 25.61 -49.85 20.65
C ALA A 25 24.21 -49.92 21.33
N GLY A 26 23.18 -49.52 20.56
CA GLY A 26 21.95 -50.27 20.26
C GLY A 26 21.14 -51.04 21.33
N ARG A 27 19.85 -50.70 21.43
CA ARG A 27 18.73 -51.65 21.66
C ARG A 27 17.51 -51.26 20.80
N ARG A 28 16.69 -52.25 20.44
CA ARG A 28 15.54 -52.13 19.53
C ARG A 28 14.26 -52.46 20.29
N LEU A 29 13.28 -51.56 20.28
CA LEU A 29 11.94 -51.80 20.83
C LEU A 29 10.90 -51.41 19.78
N GLN A 30 10.00 -52.33 19.46
CA GLN A 30 8.83 -52.08 18.63
C GLN A 30 7.62 -51.87 19.52
N ILE A 31 6.83 -50.84 19.23
CA ILE A 31 5.45 -50.68 19.70
C ILE A 31 4.58 -50.43 18.46
N GLY A 32 3.40 -51.03 18.42
CA GLY A 32 2.52 -51.04 17.25
C GLY A 32 1.81 -49.69 16.98
N PRO A 33 1.16 -49.55 15.82
CA PRO A 33 0.37 -48.37 15.48
C PRO A 33 -0.90 -48.28 16.34
N ILE A 34 -1.30 -47.05 16.66
CA ILE A 34 -2.62 -46.73 17.23
C ILE A 34 -3.47 -46.12 16.11
N GLU A 35 -4.69 -46.63 15.94
CA GLU A 35 -5.63 -46.11 14.94
C GLU A 35 -6.18 -44.73 15.33
N VAL A 36 -6.35 -43.86 14.34
CA VAL A 36 -7.06 -42.59 14.48
C VAL A 36 -8.33 -42.68 13.63
N GLN A 37 -9.49 -42.74 14.28
CA GLN A 37 -10.77 -42.80 13.58
C GLN A 37 -11.02 -41.53 12.75
N GLN A 38 -11.56 -41.71 11.55
CA GLN A 38 -11.75 -40.65 10.57
C GLN A 38 -13.16 -40.75 9.98
N GLU A 39 -14.12 -40.01 10.56
CA GLU A 39 -15.49 -39.97 10.04
C GLU A 39 -15.62 -39.09 8.79
N ARG A 40 -16.46 -39.54 7.85
CA ARG A 40 -16.94 -38.77 6.70
C ARG A 40 -18.43 -39.06 6.47
N PRO A 41 -19.20 -38.09 5.92
CA PRO A 41 -20.66 -38.12 5.99
C PRO A 41 -21.32 -38.97 4.90
N GLY A 42 -22.52 -39.50 5.21
CA GLY A 42 -23.44 -40.12 4.26
C GLY A 42 -24.82 -39.44 4.29
N PHE A 43 -25.37 -39.15 3.11
CA PHE A 43 -26.71 -38.59 2.93
C PHE A 43 -27.74 -39.72 2.71
N ALA A 44 -28.88 -39.68 3.42
CA ALA A 44 -30.13 -40.28 2.96
C ALA A 44 -31.36 -39.68 3.68
N ALA A 45 -32.42 -39.47 2.90
CA ALA A 45 -33.82 -39.26 3.31
C ALA A 45 -34.66 -40.29 2.47
N PRO A 46 -36.02 -40.40 2.51
CA PRO A 46 -37.02 -39.44 3.01
C PRO A 46 -38.27 -40.11 3.68
N VAL A 47 -39.41 -39.38 3.74
CA VAL A 47 -40.82 -39.87 3.93
C VAL A 47 -41.21 -40.30 5.37
N SER A 48 -42.39 -39.97 5.94
CA SER A 48 -43.38 -38.87 5.74
C SER A 48 -44.42 -38.85 6.89
N ARG A 49 -45.28 -37.80 6.96
CA ARG A 49 -46.52 -37.68 7.79
C ARG A 49 -46.29 -37.60 9.33
N SER A 50 -47.11 -36.94 10.14
CA SER A 50 -48.22 -35.98 9.89
C SER A 50 -48.52 -35.12 11.15
N GLN A 51 -49.03 -33.89 10.96
CA GLN A 51 -49.73 -33.08 11.97
C GLN A 51 -51.16 -33.64 12.24
N PRO A 52 -51.97 -33.19 13.24
CA PRO A 52 -51.88 -32.01 14.16
C PRO A 52 -51.93 -32.40 15.67
N GLY A 53 -52.09 -31.53 16.69
CA GLY A 53 -52.08 -30.05 16.84
C GLY A 53 -53.08 -29.53 17.91
N ARG A 54 -52.95 -28.24 18.30
CA ARG A 54 -53.84 -27.40 19.17
C ARG A 54 -53.87 -27.59 20.71
N LEU A 55 -53.83 -26.43 21.41
CA LEU A 55 -54.45 -26.06 22.71
C LEU A 55 -54.00 -26.79 24.01
N GLY A 56 -53.93 -26.16 25.19
CA GLY A 56 -54.01 -24.73 25.52
C GLY A 56 -54.25 -24.42 27.03
N GLN A 57 -54.07 -23.14 27.40
CA GLN A 57 -54.51 -22.45 28.65
C GLN A 57 -53.84 -22.74 30.02
N GLN A 58 -53.49 -21.63 30.72
CA GLN A 58 -53.64 -21.32 32.17
C GLN A 58 -52.90 -22.22 33.21
N SER A 59 -52.43 -21.74 34.36
CA SER A 59 -52.34 -20.41 35.04
C SER A 59 -51.08 -20.44 35.97
N ALA A 60 -50.77 -19.56 36.95
CA ALA A 60 -51.41 -18.42 37.62
C ALA A 60 -50.33 -17.49 38.27
N SER A 61 -50.76 -16.47 39.03
CA SER A 61 -49.96 -15.74 40.04
C SER A 61 -50.66 -15.81 41.41
N PRO A 62 -50.04 -15.41 42.54
CA PRO A 62 -50.24 -14.03 43.01
C PRO A 62 -49.11 -13.40 43.88
N ASP A 63 -49.17 -12.06 44.03
CA ASP A 63 -48.85 -11.25 45.24
C ASP A 63 -47.42 -11.29 45.90
N ARG A 64 -46.94 -10.27 46.64
CA ARG A 64 -47.60 -9.04 47.18
C ARG A 64 -46.64 -7.85 47.44
N THR A 65 -47.09 -6.65 47.02
CA THR A 65 -46.97 -5.30 47.65
C THR A 65 -45.65 -4.73 48.21
N GLY A 66 -45.36 -3.49 47.80
CA GLY A 66 -44.65 -2.43 48.56
C GLY A 66 -45.12 -1.04 48.07
N THR A 67 -45.35 -0.07 48.97
CA THR A 67 -46.18 1.14 48.68
C THR A 67 -45.40 2.40 48.29
N ALA A 68 -46.11 3.39 47.71
CA ALA A 68 -45.56 4.63 47.13
C ALA A 68 -45.83 5.91 47.95
N LEU A 69 -45.17 7.02 47.59
CA LEU A 69 -45.51 8.40 47.96
C LEU A 69 -45.37 9.37 46.75
N ARG A 70 -46.03 10.52 46.82
CA ARG A 70 -46.23 11.49 45.70
C ARG A 70 -45.32 12.71 45.78
N ALA A 71 -45.02 13.31 44.62
CA ALA A 71 -44.95 14.76 44.39
C ALA A 71 -45.14 15.04 42.88
N GLU A 72 -45.64 16.23 42.49
CA GLU A 72 -46.01 16.59 41.10
C GLU A 72 -45.49 18.01 40.70
N CYS A 73 -45.56 18.33 39.40
CA CYS A 73 -45.51 19.66 38.73
C CYS A 73 -44.15 20.29 38.30
N GLY A 74 -44.19 20.97 37.13
CA GLY A 74 -43.10 21.75 36.48
C GLY A 74 -42.23 20.93 35.50
N GLU A 75 -42.57 20.66 34.24
CA GLU A 75 -43.23 21.39 33.13
C GLU A 75 -42.28 22.21 32.21
N GLU A 76 -42.72 22.47 30.97
CA GLU A 76 -41.97 22.98 29.78
C GLU A 76 -40.78 22.10 29.29
N SER A 77 -40.78 21.34 28.17
CA SER A 77 -41.42 21.37 26.83
C SER A 77 -40.54 21.97 25.72
N VAL A 78 -40.04 21.11 24.81
CA VAL A 78 -39.51 21.48 23.49
C VAL A 78 -40.02 20.45 22.46
N SER A 79 -40.48 20.95 21.31
CA SER A 79 -40.93 20.18 20.15
C SER A 79 -39.76 19.51 19.42
N ASP A 80 -39.92 18.27 18.93
CA ASP A 80 -40.04 18.11 17.48
C ASP A 80 -40.62 16.78 16.97
N ARG A 81 -41.38 16.89 15.87
CA ARG A 81 -42.05 15.77 15.19
C ARG A 81 -41.12 15.11 14.18
N VAL A 82 -40.70 13.88 14.46
CA VAL A 82 -40.14 13.00 13.42
C VAL A 82 -41.25 12.58 12.47
N GLN A 83 -41.32 13.18 11.27
CA GLN A 83 -42.12 12.64 10.18
C GLN A 83 -41.33 11.57 9.42
N HIS A 84 -41.86 10.35 9.37
CA HIS A 84 -41.38 9.34 8.43
C HIS A 84 -41.60 9.79 6.98
N ARG A 85 -40.55 9.70 6.16
CA ARG A 85 -40.68 9.51 4.71
C ARG A 85 -39.78 8.36 4.26
N GLU A 86 -40.39 7.40 3.59
CA GLU A 86 -39.67 6.33 2.90
C GLU A 86 -39.07 6.83 1.58
N GLY A 87 -38.10 6.07 1.05
CA GLY A 87 -37.63 6.21 -0.34
C GLY A 87 -36.22 6.79 -0.49
N GLY A 88 -35.21 5.90 -0.61
CA GLY A 88 -33.84 6.34 -0.90
C GLY A 88 -32.76 5.28 -0.70
N ARG A 89 -32.76 4.18 -1.45
CA ARG A 89 -31.63 3.23 -1.48
C ARG A 89 -30.42 3.84 -2.20
N CYS A 90 -29.66 4.68 -1.50
CA CYS A 90 -28.39 5.21 -1.98
C CYS A 90 -27.31 4.13 -1.94
N ARG A 91 -26.62 3.92 -3.06
CA ARG A 91 -25.38 3.13 -3.11
C ARG A 91 -24.21 4.01 -2.66
N TYR A 92 -23.28 3.44 -1.92
CA TYR A 92 -22.03 4.10 -1.54
C TYR A 92 -20.91 3.63 -2.47
N ASP A 93 -20.30 4.56 -3.18
CA ASP A 93 -19.14 4.36 -4.05
C ASP A 93 -17.90 5.01 -3.38
N GLY A 94 -17.23 4.25 -2.50
CA GLY A 94 -16.07 4.73 -1.71
C GLY A 94 -14.72 4.39 -2.34
N TRP A 95 -14.31 5.09 -3.40
CA TRP A 95 -13.18 4.71 -4.25
C TRP A 95 -11.80 5.11 -3.69
N LEU A 96 -11.28 4.31 -2.74
CA LEU A 96 -9.84 4.11 -2.59
C LEU A 96 -9.47 2.77 -3.25
N PHE A 97 -8.77 2.86 -4.39
CA PHE A 97 -8.34 1.74 -5.24
C PHE A 97 -9.44 0.72 -5.61
N ASP A 98 -10.33 1.12 -6.50
CA ASP A 98 -11.00 0.22 -7.44
C ASP A 98 -10.72 0.73 -8.87
N LEU A 99 -10.71 -0.16 -9.87
CA LEU A 99 -10.41 0.19 -11.27
C LEU A 99 -11.66 0.03 -12.14
N GLY A 100 -11.94 1.03 -12.98
CA GLY A 100 -13.24 1.23 -13.61
C GLY A 100 -13.79 0.02 -14.38
N ALA A 101 -15.00 -0.42 -14.01
CA ALA A 101 -15.66 -1.58 -14.60
C ALA A 101 -16.09 -1.35 -16.06
N ILE A 102 -15.49 -2.12 -16.99
CA ILE A 102 -15.90 -2.14 -18.39
C ILE A 102 -17.16 -3.00 -18.55
N ARG A 103 -18.28 -2.40 -18.97
CA ARG A 103 -19.43 -3.15 -19.49
C ARG A 103 -19.12 -3.66 -20.90
N GLN A 104 -18.91 -4.96 -21.06
CA GLN A 104 -18.97 -5.58 -22.37
C GLN A 104 -20.42 -5.98 -22.69
N GLY A 105 -21.00 -5.37 -23.72
CA GLY A 105 -22.17 -5.92 -24.42
C GLY A 105 -21.67 -7.00 -25.38
N GLY A 106 -22.09 -8.25 -25.19
CA GLY A 106 -21.60 -9.37 -25.98
C GLY A 106 -22.30 -9.52 -27.33
N SER A 107 -21.58 -10.07 -28.31
CA SER A 107 -22.18 -10.83 -29.41
C SER A 107 -21.20 -11.90 -29.87
N VAL A 108 -21.69 -13.12 -30.12
CA VAL A 108 -20.89 -14.26 -30.56
C VAL A 108 -21.07 -14.44 -32.06
N ALA A 109 -19.97 -14.47 -32.80
CA ALA A 109 -19.98 -14.85 -34.22
C ALA A 109 -18.67 -15.58 -34.57
N ALA A 110 -18.69 -16.91 -34.60
CA ALA A 110 -17.62 -17.68 -35.21
C ALA A 110 -17.65 -17.50 -36.73
N ARG A 111 -16.48 -17.50 -37.38
CA ARG A 111 -16.34 -17.55 -38.85
C ARG A 111 -15.43 -18.69 -39.26
N ALA A 112 -16.04 -19.78 -39.71
CA ALA A 112 -15.39 -20.72 -40.62
C ALA A 112 -15.30 -20.10 -42.04
N VAL A 113 -14.40 -20.63 -42.87
CA VAL A 113 -14.20 -20.21 -44.26
C VAL A 113 -14.36 -21.43 -45.16
N HIS A 114 -15.18 -21.33 -46.22
CA HIS A 114 -14.94 -21.96 -47.52
C HIS A 114 -15.90 -21.42 -48.61
N HIS A 115 -15.72 -21.89 -49.85
CA HIS A 115 -16.23 -21.26 -51.09
C HIS A 115 -17.61 -21.78 -51.57
N GLY A 116 -18.33 -20.96 -52.33
CA GLY A 116 -19.52 -21.33 -53.10
C GLY A 116 -20.08 -20.13 -53.91
N PRO A 117 -20.33 -20.21 -55.24
CA PRO A 117 -20.57 -19.02 -56.08
C PRO A 117 -21.98 -18.89 -56.71
N GLN A 118 -22.19 -17.74 -57.39
CA GLN A 118 -23.35 -17.37 -58.24
C GLN A 118 -24.63 -16.94 -57.48
N ARG A 119 -25.53 -16.11 -58.02
CA ARG A 119 -25.70 -15.59 -59.41
C ARG A 119 -26.19 -14.11 -59.45
N GLN A 120 -26.44 -13.60 -60.65
CA GLN A 120 -26.88 -12.23 -60.99
C GLN A 120 -28.35 -11.96 -60.55
N THR A 121 -28.91 -10.74 -60.45
CA THR A 121 -29.00 -9.68 -61.47
C THR A 121 -29.32 -8.24 -60.95
N ARG A 122 -28.98 -7.24 -61.79
CA ARG A 122 -29.66 -5.97 -62.16
C ARG A 122 -31.00 -5.63 -61.43
N ARG A 123 -31.39 -4.36 -61.15
CA ARG A 123 -31.13 -3.00 -61.73
C ARG A 123 -31.72 -1.90 -60.77
N HIS A 124 -31.64 -0.57 -60.93
CA HIS A 124 -30.99 0.30 -61.93
C HIS A 124 -30.44 1.69 -61.45
N ARG A 125 -31.30 2.62 -60.99
CA ARG A 125 -31.14 4.11 -60.96
C ARG A 125 -32.16 4.73 -59.97
N CYS A 126 -32.13 5.99 -59.49
CA CYS A 126 -31.56 7.26 -59.99
C CYS A 126 -30.79 8.09 -58.92
N ARG A 127 -30.07 9.13 -59.39
CA ARG A 127 -29.63 10.30 -58.59
C ARG A 127 -30.55 11.50 -58.87
N VAL A 128 -30.65 12.45 -57.93
CA VAL A 128 -30.48 13.92 -58.13
C VAL A 128 -30.31 14.59 -56.75
N ARG A 129 -29.94 15.88 -56.70
CA ARG A 129 -29.45 16.62 -55.52
C ARG A 129 -30.46 17.70 -55.02
N PRO A 130 -30.21 18.40 -53.88
CA PRO A 130 -31.25 19.08 -53.09
C PRO A 130 -31.42 20.58 -53.42
N SER A 131 -32.43 21.21 -52.77
CA SER A 131 -32.60 22.67 -52.64
C SER A 131 -33.13 23.04 -51.24
N ALA A 132 -32.95 24.30 -50.84
CA ALA A 132 -33.53 24.91 -49.63
C ALA A 132 -33.88 26.39 -49.89
N VAL A 133 -35.04 26.87 -49.41
CA VAL A 133 -35.54 28.27 -49.44
C VAL A 133 -36.40 28.52 -48.18
N ALA A 134 -36.71 29.78 -47.82
CA ALA A 134 -37.18 30.20 -46.48
C ALA A 134 -38.39 31.19 -46.46
N GLY A 135 -38.82 31.60 -45.24
CA GLY A 135 -39.88 32.61 -44.93
C GLY A 135 -41.17 31.98 -44.37
N GLY A 136 -42.00 32.58 -43.48
CA GLY A 136 -42.03 33.87 -42.74
C GLY A 136 -43.44 34.05 -42.08
N ALA A 137 -43.82 35.05 -41.27
CA ALA A 137 -43.13 36.10 -40.47
C ALA A 137 -44.16 36.81 -39.51
N GLY A 138 -43.72 37.57 -38.48
CA GLY A 138 -44.56 38.45 -37.62
C GLY A 138 -44.87 37.90 -36.19
N HIS A 139 -45.18 38.69 -35.15
CA HIS A 139 -45.25 40.17 -34.98
C HIS A 139 -45.13 40.58 -33.48
N HIS A 140 -44.43 41.71 -33.18
CA HIS A 140 -44.49 42.54 -31.93
C HIS A 140 -44.15 41.89 -30.56
N SER A 141 -43.65 42.56 -29.49
CA SER A 141 -43.00 43.87 -29.19
C SER A 141 -42.48 43.79 -27.69
N THR A 142 -41.83 44.70 -26.94
CA THR A 142 -41.58 46.16 -26.97
C THR A 142 -40.29 46.56 -26.17
N TYR A 143 -40.16 47.85 -25.80
CA TYR A 143 -39.11 48.56 -25.02
C TYR A 143 -39.27 48.46 -23.47
N ARG A 144 -38.43 49.00 -22.55
CA ARG A 144 -37.26 49.95 -22.52
C ARG A 144 -36.10 49.34 -21.70
N ARG A 145 -34.79 49.44 -22.00
CA ARG A 145 -33.80 50.56 -22.18
C ARG A 145 -33.17 51.14 -20.89
N ARG A 146 -31.84 51.33 -20.93
CA ARG A 146 -30.93 51.91 -19.90
C ARG A 146 -31.06 53.45 -19.78
N PRO A 147 -30.25 54.09 -18.91
CA PRO A 147 -29.12 54.86 -19.47
C PRO A 147 -27.77 54.63 -18.76
N ALA A 148 -26.74 55.35 -19.19
CA ALA A 148 -25.41 55.43 -18.57
C ALA A 148 -24.83 56.86 -18.72
N GLY A 149 -23.93 57.27 -17.81
CA GLY A 149 -23.08 58.47 -17.87
C GLY A 149 -21.75 58.15 -17.15
N VAL A 150 -20.54 58.40 -17.65
CA VAL A 150 -19.88 59.59 -18.25
C VAL A 150 -19.18 60.47 -17.18
N HIS A 151 -17.86 60.25 -17.07
CA HIS A 151 -16.70 61.15 -16.86
C HIS A 151 -16.91 62.66 -16.54
N PRO A 152 -15.96 63.37 -15.87
CA PRO A 152 -14.53 63.41 -16.31
C PRO A 152 -13.39 63.80 -15.30
N ARG A 153 -12.12 63.71 -15.78
CA ARG A 153 -10.88 64.38 -15.24
C ARG A 153 -10.46 63.97 -13.81
N CYS A 154 -9.22 64.06 -13.31
CA CYS A 154 -7.84 64.12 -13.84
C CYS A 154 -6.92 63.55 -12.70
N HIS A 155 -5.58 63.56 -12.65
CA HIS A 155 -4.47 64.19 -13.41
C HIS A 155 -3.27 63.18 -13.48
N ALA A 156 -2.21 63.52 -14.22
CA ALA A 156 -0.88 62.89 -14.08
C ALA A 156 0.23 63.93 -14.34
N PRO A 157 1.43 63.79 -13.75
CA PRO A 157 2.66 64.39 -14.26
C PRO A 157 3.53 63.36 -15.00
N ARG A 158 4.18 63.80 -16.08
CA ARG A 158 5.30 63.10 -16.72
C ARG A 158 6.61 63.79 -16.35
N VAL A 159 7.71 63.03 -16.33
CA VAL A 159 9.02 63.53 -16.78
C VAL A 159 9.54 62.59 -17.87
N ARG A 160 10.36 63.10 -18.80
CA ARG A 160 10.88 62.39 -19.98
C ARG A 160 12.42 62.46 -20.02
N THR A 161 13.02 61.38 -20.51
CA THR A 161 14.13 61.34 -21.50
C THR A 161 14.11 59.92 -22.11
N HIS A 162 14.09 59.65 -23.44
CA HIS A 162 15.04 59.92 -24.54
C HIS A 162 16.45 59.30 -24.33
N CYS A 163 17.08 58.61 -25.29
CA CYS A 163 16.69 57.91 -26.54
C CYS A 163 17.89 57.05 -27.04
N GLN A 164 17.93 56.25 -28.13
CA GLN A 164 17.05 55.95 -29.29
C GLN A 164 16.46 54.50 -29.20
N ARG A 165 16.24 53.56 -30.17
CA ARG A 165 16.53 53.23 -31.61
C ARG A 165 18.02 53.02 -32.00
N THR A 166 18.41 52.02 -32.80
CA THR A 166 17.79 51.42 -34.02
C THR A 166 17.80 49.87 -34.11
N GLU A 167 17.06 49.32 -35.10
CA GLU A 167 16.97 47.88 -35.44
C GLU A 167 17.84 47.50 -36.70
N PRO A 168 17.56 46.48 -37.56
CA PRO A 168 18.23 45.17 -37.45
C PRO A 168 18.90 44.64 -38.76
N GLY A 169 19.81 43.65 -38.62
CA GLY A 169 20.44 42.90 -39.72
C GLY A 169 19.91 41.46 -39.89
N ARG A 170 20.02 40.87 -41.09
CA ARG A 170 19.33 39.60 -41.45
C ARG A 170 20.13 38.73 -42.44
N ARG A 171 20.16 37.40 -42.24
CA ARG A 171 20.84 36.35 -43.07
C ARG A 171 22.38 36.38 -42.88
N THR A 172 23.18 35.34 -43.18
CA THR A 172 23.06 34.25 -44.18
C THR A 172 23.35 32.82 -43.62
N ARG A 173 23.89 31.91 -44.45
CA ARG A 173 23.82 30.42 -44.38
C ARG A 173 25.21 29.84 -44.66
N ALA A 174 25.45 28.60 -44.22
CA ALA A 174 26.68 27.79 -44.40
C ALA A 174 27.83 28.19 -43.43
N GLN A 175 28.85 27.37 -43.17
CA GLN A 175 29.28 26.15 -43.88
C GLN A 175 29.88 25.08 -42.93
N ARG A 176 30.09 23.85 -43.42
CA ARG A 176 30.83 22.79 -42.69
C ARG A 176 32.33 22.97 -42.87
N THR A 177 33.11 22.66 -41.84
CA THR A 177 34.51 22.20 -41.94
C THR A 177 34.76 21.06 -40.95
N HIS A 178 35.72 20.19 -41.26
CA HIS A 178 36.14 19.08 -40.40
C HIS A 178 37.23 19.53 -39.42
N VAL A 179 37.33 18.84 -38.28
CA VAL A 179 38.56 18.72 -37.48
C VAL A 179 38.84 17.22 -37.33
N ALA A 180 40.12 16.84 -37.31
CA ALA A 180 40.58 15.46 -37.50
C ALA A 180 40.56 14.60 -36.21
N MET A 181 40.75 13.30 -36.39
CA MET A 181 41.05 12.36 -35.30
C MET A 181 42.45 12.61 -34.74
N GLY A 182 42.65 12.29 -33.46
CA GLY A 182 43.95 12.17 -32.80
C GLY A 182 43.91 11.00 -31.82
N ASP A 183 44.93 10.16 -31.82
CA ASP A 183 44.87 8.79 -31.32
C ASP A 183 44.73 8.66 -29.79
N PHE A 184 43.97 7.64 -29.37
CA PHE A 184 44.04 7.05 -28.03
C PHE A 184 44.18 5.54 -28.14
N ARG A 185 45.25 4.99 -27.56
CA ARG A 185 45.43 3.57 -27.23
C ARG A 185 45.88 3.43 -25.77
N PRO A 186 45.55 2.32 -25.09
CA PRO A 186 45.68 2.22 -23.64
C PRO A 186 47.10 1.90 -23.17
N VAL A 187 47.39 2.28 -21.93
CA VAL A 187 48.56 1.81 -21.16
C VAL A 187 48.07 0.82 -20.10
N THR A 188 48.91 -0.17 -19.79
CA THR A 188 48.59 -1.36 -18.98
C THR A 188 48.86 -1.16 -17.48
N SER A 189 48.81 -2.27 -16.74
CA SER A 189 48.77 -2.40 -15.29
C SER A 189 50.11 -2.27 -14.57
N ASP A 190 50.00 -2.36 -13.23
CA ASP A 190 51.02 -2.78 -12.26
C ASP A 190 52.10 -1.76 -11.82
N LEU A 191 52.07 -1.43 -10.51
CA LEU A 191 53.25 -1.38 -9.64
C LEU A 191 52.85 -1.26 -8.16
N TRP A 192 53.34 -2.18 -7.32
CA TRP A 192 53.36 -2.08 -5.86
C TRP A 192 54.53 -1.18 -5.39
N PRO A 193 54.46 -0.66 -4.15
CA PRO A 193 55.63 -0.45 -3.32
C PRO A 193 55.69 -1.46 -2.15
N GLU A 194 56.84 -2.13 -1.97
CA GLU A 194 57.14 -2.99 -0.81
C GLU A 194 57.64 -2.18 0.41
N ARG A 195 57.85 -2.88 1.52
CA ARG A 195 58.25 -2.33 2.83
C ARG A 195 59.68 -1.82 2.86
N GLY A 196 59.90 -0.69 3.53
CA GLY A 196 61.21 -0.19 3.93
C GLY A 196 61.35 -0.17 5.46
N HIS A 197 62.42 -0.78 5.98
CA HIS A 197 62.79 -0.69 7.40
C HIS A 197 63.71 0.51 7.65
N ALA A 198 63.48 1.24 8.74
CA ALA A 198 64.43 2.21 9.30
C ALA A 198 64.34 2.20 10.83
N ASN A 199 65.46 1.97 11.51
CA ASN A 199 65.54 1.99 12.97
C ASN A 199 65.94 3.39 13.46
N CYS A 200 65.19 3.95 14.42
CA CYS A 200 65.60 5.13 15.18
C CYS A 200 65.26 4.93 16.67
N ASN A 201 66.30 4.79 17.51
CA ASN A 201 66.13 4.70 18.96
C ASN A 201 65.98 6.09 19.57
N VAL A 202 64.89 6.35 20.31
CA VAL A 202 64.82 7.41 21.31
C VAL A 202 64.13 6.86 22.56
N SER A 203 64.83 6.90 23.69
CA SER A 203 64.33 6.43 24.99
C SER A 203 63.43 7.47 25.66
N GLY A 204 62.34 7.07 26.31
CA GLY A 204 61.60 7.98 27.20
C GLY A 204 60.27 7.48 27.75
N VAL A 205 60.17 7.43 29.09
CA VAL A 205 58.94 7.45 29.92
C VAL A 205 57.90 6.33 29.68
N LEU A 206 57.88 5.37 30.60
CA LEU A 206 56.89 4.29 30.66
C LEU A 206 55.58 4.75 31.34
N SER A 207 54.74 5.50 30.64
CA SER A 207 53.40 5.87 31.14
C SER A 207 52.42 4.70 31.04
N HIS A 208 52.14 4.04 32.18
CA HIS A 208 51.07 3.06 32.31
C HIS A 208 49.67 3.71 32.27
N LEU A 209 49.24 4.13 31.08
CA LEU A 209 47.83 4.40 30.82
C LEU A 209 47.08 3.07 30.77
N LEU A 210 46.34 2.75 31.84
CA LEU A 210 45.27 1.76 31.77
C LEU A 210 44.18 2.32 30.85
N SER A 211 44.27 1.96 29.57
CA SER A 211 43.16 2.12 28.62
C SER A 211 42.03 1.18 29.02
N ALA A 212 41.24 1.62 30.01
CA ALA A 212 39.98 1.01 30.38
C ALA A 212 39.05 1.11 29.16
N PHE A 213 39.04 0.05 28.35
CA PHE A 213 38.07 -0.14 27.28
C PHE A 213 36.70 -0.30 27.94
N LEU A 214 36.04 0.84 28.20
CA LEU A 214 34.61 0.92 28.42
C LEU A 214 33.95 0.45 27.13
N ILE A 215 33.71 -0.86 27.05
CA ILE A 215 32.75 -1.46 26.13
C ILE A 215 31.37 -0.98 26.63
N LEU A 216 31.07 0.28 26.32
CA LEU A 216 29.71 0.79 26.35
C LEU A 216 28.90 -0.17 25.49
N PRO A 217 27.87 -0.84 26.04
CA PRO A 217 26.98 -1.62 25.21
C PRO A 217 26.37 -0.64 24.21
N ALA A 218 26.69 -0.81 22.93
CA ALA A 218 26.04 -0.08 21.87
C ALA A 218 24.56 -0.47 21.92
N ALA A 219 23.75 0.37 22.56
CA ALA A 219 22.31 0.19 22.63
C ALA A 219 21.82 0.14 21.18
N THR A 220 21.50 -1.06 20.71
CA THR A 220 21.11 -1.31 19.32
C THR A 220 19.80 -0.56 19.09
N ALA A 221 19.91 0.62 18.48
CA ALA A 221 18.78 1.49 18.26
C ALA A 221 17.68 0.71 17.51
N GLN A 222 16.43 0.90 17.93
CA GLN A 222 15.28 0.39 17.19
C GLN A 222 15.42 0.81 15.73
N SER A 223 15.30 -0.15 14.81
CA SER A 223 15.42 0.09 13.37
C SER A 223 14.35 1.04 12.85
N PHE A 224 13.19 1.05 13.51
CA PHE A 224 12.04 1.92 13.25
C PHE A 224 11.56 2.58 14.55
N LEU A 225 11.44 3.90 14.53
CA LEU A 225 10.78 4.70 15.56
C LEU A 225 9.35 5.03 15.13
N LEU A 226 8.48 5.39 16.08
CA LEU A 226 7.16 5.91 15.76
C LEU A 226 7.27 7.22 14.96
N PRO A 227 6.45 7.43 13.91
CA PRO A 227 6.52 8.61 13.04
C PRO A 227 5.90 9.86 13.67
N THR A 228 5.38 9.77 14.91
CA THR A 228 4.73 10.83 15.67
C THR A 228 5.02 10.66 17.17
N ALA A 229 4.68 11.65 17.99
CA ALA A 229 4.75 11.54 19.46
C ALA A 229 3.58 10.74 20.09
N ASN A 230 2.72 10.09 19.30
CA ASN A 230 1.63 9.27 19.81
C ASN A 230 2.13 7.84 20.10
N HIS A 231 2.44 7.54 21.36
CA HIS A 231 2.96 6.23 21.79
C HIS A 231 1.89 5.17 22.08
N ALA A 232 0.59 5.50 21.94
CA ALA A 232 -0.50 4.65 22.38
C ALA A 232 -0.66 3.31 21.64
N LEU A 233 0.14 3.04 20.61
CA LEU A 233 0.28 1.70 20.02
C LEU A 233 0.86 0.69 21.03
N PHE A 234 1.79 1.12 21.89
CA PHE A 234 2.46 0.28 22.89
C PHE A 234 1.71 0.23 24.24
N GLU A 235 0.61 0.96 24.37
CA GLU A 235 -0.23 0.98 25.57
C GLU A 235 -1.32 -0.12 25.49
N ALA A 236 -1.52 -0.86 26.58
CA ALA A 236 -2.64 -1.79 26.69
C ALA A 236 -3.98 -1.04 26.51
N GLY A 237 -4.79 -1.44 25.52
CA GLY A 237 -6.02 -0.76 25.15
C GLY A 237 -5.83 0.65 24.55
N GLY A 238 -4.62 1.02 24.11
CA GLY A 238 -4.33 2.33 23.54
C GLY A 238 -4.70 2.51 22.07
N GLN A 239 -5.15 1.45 21.38
CA GLN A 239 -5.36 1.45 19.93
C GLN A 239 -6.37 2.53 19.47
N GLU A 240 -7.43 2.80 20.23
CA GLU A 240 -8.38 3.87 19.89
C GLU A 240 -7.79 5.29 20.05
N ARG A 241 -6.83 5.48 20.96
CA ARG A 241 -6.05 6.73 21.08
C ARG A 241 -5.02 6.88 19.96
N TYR A 242 -4.57 5.76 19.38
CA TYR A 242 -3.57 5.73 18.32
C TYR A 242 -4.17 5.87 16.90
N PHE A 243 -5.26 5.18 16.59
CA PHE A 243 -5.85 5.14 15.25
C PHE A 243 -6.98 6.15 15.02
N VAL A 244 -7.21 6.52 13.75
CA VAL A 244 -8.33 7.36 13.29
C VAL A 244 -9.20 6.57 12.31
N GLY A 245 -10.51 6.53 12.54
CA GLY A 245 -11.46 5.87 11.64
C GLY A 245 -11.78 6.68 10.37
N THR A 246 -12.26 5.98 9.35
CA THR A 246 -12.93 6.61 8.20
C THR A 246 -14.31 7.17 8.61
N VAL A 247 -14.94 8.00 7.76
CA VAL A 247 -16.19 8.71 8.09
C VAL A 247 -17.28 7.71 8.51
N GLY A 248 -17.81 7.85 9.73
CA GLY A 248 -18.88 6.98 10.25
C GLY A 248 -18.47 5.52 10.48
N LYS A 249 -17.17 5.24 10.65
CA LYS A 249 -16.62 3.90 10.87
C LYS A 249 -15.73 3.85 12.12
N PRO A 250 -15.59 2.69 12.78
CA PRO A 250 -14.72 2.53 13.95
C PRO A 250 -13.25 2.81 13.65
N TRP A 251 -12.47 3.06 14.71
CA TRP A 251 -11.02 3.31 14.62
C TRP A 251 -10.25 2.18 13.91
N THR A 252 -10.75 0.95 13.95
CA THR A 252 -10.19 -0.19 13.24
C THR A 252 -10.12 0.02 11.72
N SER A 253 -10.98 0.87 11.13
CA SER A 253 -10.91 1.21 9.70
C SER A 253 -9.72 2.09 9.31
N GLY A 254 -8.88 2.49 10.28
CA GLY A 254 -7.59 3.15 10.08
C GLY A 254 -6.36 2.29 10.37
N THR A 255 -6.50 0.99 10.69
CA THR A 255 -5.36 0.06 10.76
C THR A 255 -5.00 -0.46 9.37
N PHE A 256 -3.88 -1.16 9.22
CA PHE A 256 -3.57 -1.89 8.00
C PHE A 256 -4.56 -3.04 7.74
N GLY A 257 -4.68 -3.46 6.49
CA GLY A 257 -5.35 -4.70 6.09
C GLY A 257 -6.77 -4.52 5.54
N CYS A 258 -7.54 -5.62 5.50
CA CYS A 258 -8.89 -5.65 4.94
C CYS A 258 -9.93 -5.09 5.94
N VAL A 259 -9.83 -3.80 6.26
CA VAL A 259 -10.57 -3.16 7.36
C VAL A 259 -11.55 -2.05 6.92
N ARG A 260 -11.66 -1.81 5.61
CA ARG A 260 -12.59 -0.84 5.03
C ARG A 260 -13.64 -1.53 4.15
N SER A 261 -14.79 -0.88 3.94
CA SER A 261 -15.91 -1.38 3.13
C SER A 261 -16.29 -2.83 3.43
N GLU A 262 -16.58 -3.13 4.70
CA GLU A 262 -16.93 -4.46 5.22
C GLU A 262 -15.92 -5.58 4.84
N GLY A 263 -14.63 -5.24 4.79
CA GLY A 263 -13.53 -6.15 4.46
C GLY A 263 -13.16 -6.21 2.97
N TRP A 264 -13.92 -5.54 2.09
CA TRP A 264 -13.68 -5.56 0.65
C TRP A 264 -12.68 -4.51 0.15
N GLN A 265 -12.23 -3.61 1.02
CA GLN A 265 -11.24 -2.58 0.70
C GLN A 265 -10.04 -2.67 1.62
N LEU A 266 -8.85 -2.67 1.01
CA LEU A 266 -7.57 -2.67 1.70
C LEU A 266 -7.30 -1.25 2.22
N HIS A 267 -6.72 -1.19 3.42
CA HIS A 267 -5.96 -0.06 3.86
C HIS A 267 -4.46 -0.45 3.94
N GLU A 268 -3.61 0.28 3.23
CA GLU A 268 -2.20 -0.09 3.02
C GLU A 268 -1.23 0.57 4.01
N GLY A 269 -1.77 1.26 5.02
CA GLY A 269 -0.99 1.91 6.08
C GLY A 269 -1.76 2.05 7.39
N LEU A 270 -1.27 2.95 8.25
CA LEU A 270 -1.89 3.31 9.54
C LEU A 270 -2.32 4.78 9.52
N ASP A 271 -3.56 5.07 9.93
CA ASP A 271 -4.05 6.44 10.12
C ASP A 271 -3.80 6.88 11.57
N ILE A 272 -2.65 7.51 11.82
CA ILE A 272 -2.14 7.80 13.18
C ILE A 272 -2.65 9.16 13.66
N ARG A 273 -3.34 9.15 14.81
CA ARG A 273 -4.07 10.29 15.41
C ARG A 273 -3.14 11.38 15.94
N CYS A 274 -3.47 12.63 15.65
CA CYS A 274 -2.86 13.82 16.26
C CYS A 274 -3.05 13.86 17.79
N LEU A 275 -2.04 14.32 18.53
CA LEU A 275 -2.18 14.72 19.93
C LEU A 275 -2.45 16.22 20.09
N GLN A 276 -2.00 17.05 19.13
CA GLN A 276 -1.93 18.51 19.30
C GLN A 276 -2.67 19.27 18.20
N ARG A 277 -3.36 20.34 18.59
CA ARG A 277 -4.15 21.19 17.67
C ARG A 277 -3.94 22.68 17.96
N ASP A 278 -4.01 23.48 16.91
CA ASP A 278 -4.03 24.95 17.04
C ASP A 278 -5.43 25.48 17.43
N ARG A 279 -5.54 26.80 17.65
CA ARG A 279 -6.80 27.49 17.99
C ARG A 279 -7.89 27.41 16.91
N ARG A 280 -7.60 26.85 15.73
CA ARG A 280 -8.56 26.59 14.63
C ARG A 280 -8.94 25.10 14.54
N GLY A 281 -8.41 24.27 15.45
CA GLY A 281 -8.60 22.82 15.47
C GLY A 281 -7.78 22.07 14.43
N GLU A 282 -6.87 22.73 13.70
CA GLU A 282 -5.99 22.07 12.75
C GLU A 282 -4.82 21.39 13.49
N PRO A 283 -4.32 20.23 13.04
CA PRO A 283 -3.20 19.55 13.68
C PRO A 283 -1.91 20.38 13.62
N ILE A 284 -1.04 20.16 14.61
CA ILE A 284 0.31 20.75 14.69
C ILE A 284 1.41 19.74 15.05
N ASP A 285 1.08 18.46 15.22
CA ASP A 285 2.04 17.41 15.55
C ASP A 285 3.22 17.34 14.56
N PRO A 286 4.47 17.22 15.03
CA PRO A 286 5.61 16.93 14.17
C PRO A 286 5.50 15.50 13.64
N VAL A 287 5.78 15.34 12.34
CA VAL A 287 5.96 14.04 11.69
C VAL A 287 7.44 13.80 11.50
N MET A 288 7.91 12.66 12.01
CA MET A 288 9.32 12.31 12.14
C MET A 288 9.68 11.14 11.23
N ALA A 289 10.90 11.14 10.72
CA ALA A 289 11.44 10.00 9.97
C ALA A 289 11.53 8.77 10.89
N THR A 290 10.83 7.68 10.55
CA THR A 290 10.82 6.43 11.33
C THR A 290 12.24 5.85 11.49
N ALA A 291 13.04 5.91 10.44
CA ALA A 291 14.41 5.39 10.41
C ALA A 291 15.33 6.39 9.72
N ALA A 292 16.64 6.25 9.92
CA ALA A 292 17.63 7.00 9.15
C ALA A 292 17.55 6.59 7.67
N GLY A 293 17.79 7.51 6.74
CA GLY A 293 17.58 7.24 5.32
C GLY A 293 17.78 8.45 4.41
N THR A 294 17.23 8.34 3.21
CA THR A 294 17.32 9.37 2.15
C THR A 294 15.93 9.68 1.59
N VAL A 295 15.65 10.95 1.30
CA VAL A 295 14.39 11.35 0.67
C VAL A 295 14.27 10.77 -0.73
N ALA A 296 13.35 9.84 -0.91
CA ALA A 296 13.08 9.15 -2.17
C ALA A 296 12.17 9.98 -3.09
N TYR A 297 11.14 10.62 -2.52
CA TYR A 297 10.16 11.42 -3.25
C TYR A 297 9.44 12.44 -2.36
N ILE A 298 8.97 13.54 -2.96
CA ILE A 298 8.13 14.56 -2.31
C ILE A 298 7.02 14.99 -3.28
N ASN A 299 5.77 14.92 -2.83
CA ASN A 299 4.66 15.69 -3.40
C ASN A 299 4.26 16.86 -2.49
N ARG A 300 4.37 18.09 -3.01
CA ARG A 300 3.85 19.34 -2.39
C ARG A 300 2.63 19.91 -3.14
N ARG A 301 1.97 19.12 -3.98
CA ARG A 301 0.77 19.48 -4.76
C ARG A 301 -0.36 18.52 -4.39
N PRO A 302 -1.21 18.86 -3.40
CA PRO A 302 -2.16 17.89 -2.84
C PRO A 302 -3.24 17.48 -3.85
N SER A 303 -3.56 18.34 -4.82
CA SER A 303 -4.49 18.07 -5.92
C SER A 303 -4.01 17.06 -6.98
N LEU A 304 -2.82 16.49 -6.83
CA LEU A 304 -2.31 15.41 -7.70
C LEU A 304 -2.49 14.00 -7.12
N SER A 305 -2.80 13.86 -5.81
CA SER A 305 -2.78 12.56 -5.15
C SER A 305 -3.82 12.43 -4.04
N ASN A 306 -4.43 11.25 -3.88
CA ASN A 306 -5.32 10.99 -2.75
C ASN A 306 -4.60 11.13 -1.41
N TYR A 307 -3.31 10.77 -1.35
CA TYR A 307 -2.39 11.02 -0.23
C TYR A 307 -2.18 12.52 0.11
N GLY A 308 -2.62 13.45 -0.74
CA GLY A 308 -2.41 14.89 -0.56
C GLY A 308 -0.94 15.28 -0.70
N ASN A 309 -0.44 16.08 0.23
CA ASN A 309 1.01 16.27 0.39
C ASN A 309 1.59 15.00 1.03
N TYR A 310 2.58 14.40 0.38
CA TYR A 310 3.24 13.22 0.91
C TYR A 310 4.75 13.18 0.65
N LEU A 311 5.45 12.49 1.53
CA LEU A 311 6.88 12.26 1.55
C LEU A 311 7.13 10.76 1.47
N ILE A 312 8.12 10.32 0.69
CA ILE A 312 8.65 8.96 0.78
C ILE A 312 10.13 9.04 1.18
N LEU A 313 10.51 8.28 2.20
CA LEU A 313 11.89 8.04 2.59
C LEU A 313 12.32 6.63 2.18
N ARG A 314 13.58 6.48 1.76
CA ARG A 314 14.26 5.20 1.48
C ARG A 314 15.17 4.86 2.64
N HIS A 315 15.11 3.63 3.11
CA HIS A 315 15.95 3.09 4.18
C HIS A 315 16.74 1.87 3.68
N GLN A 316 17.76 1.47 4.44
CA GLN A 316 18.53 0.25 4.22
C GLN A 316 18.73 -0.42 5.57
N ILE A 317 18.00 -1.50 5.82
CA ILE A 317 17.90 -2.18 7.11
C ILE A 317 18.07 -3.69 6.85
N GLU A 318 19.08 -4.33 7.45
CA GLU A 318 19.46 -5.73 7.15
C GLU A 318 19.71 -6.02 5.64
N GLY A 319 20.09 -4.98 4.88
CA GLY A 319 20.23 -5.04 3.42
C GLY A 319 18.90 -5.02 2.65
N VAL A 320 17.75 -4.96 3.33
CA VAL A 320 16.45 -4.71 2.73
C VAL A 320 16.32 -3.22 2.43
N GLU A 321 16.05 -2.92 1.16
CA GLU A 321 15.60 -1.60 0.76
C GLU A 321 14.09 -1.46 1.01
N ILE A 322 13.76 -0.88 2.16
CA ILE A 322 12.39 -0.60 2.59
C ILE A 322 12.13 0.91 2.53
N TYR A 323 10.91 1.28 2.20
CA TYR A 323 10.45 2.66 2.11
C TYR A 323 9.47 2.97 3.24
N SER A 324 9.37 4.25 3.61
CA SER A 324 8.28 4.73 4.47
C SER A 324 7.59 5.92 3.82
N LEU A 325 6.26 5.85 3.70
CA LEU A 325 5.43 6.92 3.16
C LEU A 325 4.72 7.66 4.31
N TYR A 326 4.66 8.99 4.20
CA TYR A 326 4.01 9.88 5.15
C TYR A 326 3.05 10.79 4.37
N ALA A 327 1.75 10.64 4.59
CA ALA A 327 0.71 11.29 3.82
C ALA A 327 -0.22 12.19 4.64
N HIS A 328 -1.07 12.91 3.91
CA HIS A 328 -2.02 13.93 4.38
C HIS A 328 -1.39 15.16 5.05
N LEU A 329 -0.09 15.35 4.85
CA LEU A 329 0.74 16.33 5.55
C LEU A 329 0.25 17.77 5.33
N LYS A 330 0.40 18.61 6.36
CA LYS A 330 0.10 20.05 6.27
C LYS A 330 1.20 20.74 5.47
N GLU A 331 2.45 20.49 5.85
CA GLU A 331 3.65 20.98 5.18
C GLU A 331 4.77 19.94 5.30
N ILE A 332 5.57 19.79 4.23
CA ILE A 332 6.82 19.01 4.22
C ILE A 332 7.96 20.02 4.29
N ARG A 333 8.81 19.90 5.34
CA ARG A 333 9.87 20.85 5.75
C ARG A 333 10.43 21.63 4.54
N PRO A 334 10.23 22.95 4.42
CA PRO A 334 10.44 23.66 3.15
C PRO A 334 11.81 23.49 2.49
N ALA A 335 12.88 23.35 3.29
CA ALA A 335 14.22 23.11 2.78
C ALA A 335 14.39 21.75 2.06
N LEU A 336 13.62 20.73 2.49
CA LEU A 336 13.81 19.31 2.15
C LEU A 336 13.58 19.00 0.66
N LYS A 337 14.50 18.24 0.07
CA LYS A 337 14.58 17.86 -1.35
C LYS A 337 14.78 16.35 -1.50
N GLN A 338 14.50 15.85 -2.70
CA GLN A 338 14.88 14.48 -3.09
C GLN A 338 16.40 14.34 -3.05
N GLY A 339 16.89 13.25 -2.46
CA GLY A 339 18.33 13.01 -2.23
C GLY A 339 18.88 13.52 -0.89
N ASP A 340 18.13 14.33 -0.13
CA ASP A 340 18.55 14.75 1.22
C ASP A 340 18.62 13.54 2.17
N VAL A 341 19.63 13.50 3.03
CA VAL A 341 19.76 12.50 4.11
C VAL A 341 19.00 12.98 5.35
N VAL A 342 18.31 12.07 6.03
CA VAL A 342 17.60 12.32 7.30
C VAL A 342 17.97 11.27 8.35
N LYS A 343 17.97 11.68 9.63
CA LYS A 343 18.18 10.79 10.79
C LYS A 343 16.86 10.20 11.29
N ALA A 344 16.91 9.07 11.99
CA ALA A 344 15.75 8.57 12.73
C ALA A 344 15.30 9.60 13.77
N GLY A 345 13.98 9.82 13.91
CA GLY A 345 13.39 10.81 14.79
C GLY A 345 13.49 12.27 14.28
N GLU A 346 14.10 12.50 13.11
CA GLU A 346 14.22 13.85 12.56
C GLU A 346 12.88 14.37 12.04
N VAL A 347 12.48 15.58 12.44
CA VAL A 347 11.22 16.21 11.99
C VAL A 347 11.32 16.57 10.51
N VAL A 348 10.52 15.88 9.68
CA VAL A 348 10.49 16.03 8.21
C VAL A 348 9.23 16.75 7.72
N ALA A 349 8.16 16.78 8.50
CA ALA A 349 6.90 17.40 8.15
C ALA A 349 6.06 17.79 9.38
N THR A 350 4.94 18.47 9.15
CA THR A 350 3.86 18.67 10.13
C THR A 350 2.62 17.89 9.69
N MET A 351 1.98 17.21 10.64
CA MET A 351 0.74 16.46 10.41
C MET A 351 -0.36 17.38 9.85
N GLY A 352 -1.27 16.82 9.04
CA GLY A 352 -2.30 17.58 8.35
C GLY A 352 -3.60 16.82 8.14
N ARG A 353 -4.27 17.19 7.05
CA ARG A 353 -5.49 16.58 6.53
C ARG A 353 -5.67 16.85 5.02
N THR A 354 -4.55 16.94 4.29
CA THR A 354 -4.56 17.24 2.85
C THR A 354 -4.86 15.98 2.04
N CYS A 355 -5.68 16.08 0.98
CA CYS A 355 -6.03 14.96 0.12
C CYS A 355 -6.64 15.49 -1.19
N ASN A 356 -6.85 14.60 -2.16
CA ASN A 356 -7.57 14.87 -3.40
C ASN A 356 -8.93 14.15 -3.46
N THR A 357 -9.52 13.81 -2.31
CA THR A 357 -10.84 13.18 -2.23
C THR A 357 -11.94 14.24 -2.12
N ARG A 358 -13.14 13.92 -2.63
CA ARG A 358 -14.29 14.84 -2.66
C ARG A 358 -14.81 15.15 -1.26
N GLU A 359 -14.74 14.18 -0.37
CA GLU A 359 -15.24 14.20 1.01
C GLU A 359 -14.27 14.94 1.95
N GLY A 360 -12.99 15.00 1.56
CA GLY A 360 -11.91 15.55 2.35
C GLY A 360 -11.59 14.74 3.61
N ILE A 361 -10.58 15.23 4.34
CA ILE A 361 -10.32 14.82 5.72
C ILE A 361 -10.77 15.97 6.63
N SER A 362 -11.69 15.65 7.55
CA SER A 362 -12.25 16.59 8.53
C SER A 362 -11.27 16.80 9.69
N ARG A 363 -11.44 17.87 10.48
CA ARG A 363 -10.46 18.25 11.52
C ARG A 363 -10.32 17.17 12.59
N ASP A 364 -11.44 16.72 13.14
CA ASP A 364 -11.55 15.60 14.07
C ASP A 364 -10.77 14.36 13.59
N ARG A 365 -10.86 14.04 12.28
CA ARG A 365 -10.13 12.93 11.63
C ARG A 365 -8.75 13.31 11.07
N ALA A 366 -8.12 14.40 11.51
CA ALA A 366 -6.76 14.72 11.09
C ALA A 366 -5.77 13.67 11.61
N HIS A 367 -4.88 13.19 10.72
CA HIS A 367 -3.92 12.13 10.97
C HIS A 367 -2.70 12.28 10.06
N VAL A 368 -1.61 11.57 10.37
CA VAL A 368 -0.66 11.16 9.33
C VAL A 368 -1.04 9.76 8.87
N HIS A 369 -1.10 9.54 7.56
CA HIS A 369 -1.20 8.20 7.02
C HIS A 369 0.22 7.66 6.77
N PHE A 370 0.54 6.48 7.30
CA PHE A 370 1.89 5.94 7.38
C PHE A 370 1.97 4.50 6.82
N GLU A 371 2.79 4.29 5.80
CA GLU A 371 3.02 3.00 5.14
C GLU A 371 4.50 2.55 5.31
N LEU A 372 4.76 1.23 5.20
CA LEU A 372 6.11 0.64 5.22
C LEU A 372 6.23 -0.38 4.07
N ASP A 373 6.98 -0.04 3.03
CA ASP A 373 6.76 -0.58 1.69
C ASP A 373 7.98 -1.17 1.02
N LEU A 374 7.76 -2.17 0.17
CA LEU A 374 8.71 -2.64 -0.83
C LEU A 374 8.28 -2.14 -2.22
N ILE A 375 9.24 -1.83 -3.09
CA ILE A 375 8.97 -1.36 -4.46
C ILE A 375 8.71 -2.56 -5.38
N VAL A 376 7.57 -2.56 -6.10
CA VAL A 376 7.20 -3.67 -6.99
C VAL A 376 8.11 -3.76 -8.20
N ASN A 377 8.34 -2.63 -8.89
CA ASN A 377 9.22 -2.58 -10.06
C ASN A 377 9.81 -1.17 -10.29
N GLU A 378 11.10 -1.09 -10.62
CA GLU A 378 11.76 0.15 -11.05
C GLU A 378 11.15 0.70 -12.35
N ARG A 379 10.70 -0.20 -13.22
CA ARG A 379 10.11 0.10 -14.53
C ARG A 379 8.61 0.44 -14.48
N PHE A 380 8.03 0.60 -13.28
CA PHE A 380 6.59 0.89 -13.10
C PHE A 380 6.07 2.01 -13.99
N ALA A 381 6.84 3.09 -14.19
CA ALA A 381 6.40 4.23 -15.00
C ALA A 381 6.17 3.87 -16.48
N ASP A 382 6.86 2.85 -17.00
CA ASP A 382 6.64 2.32 -18.35
C ASP A 382 5.56 1.23 -18.38
N TRP A 383 5.50 0.37 -17.37
CA TRP A 383 4.39 -0.60 -17.22
C TRP A 383 3.05 0.13 -17.18
N TYR A 384 2.91 1.13 -16.30
CA TYR A 384 1.68 1.91 -16.14
C TYR A 384 1.27 2.61 -17.45
N ARG A 385 2.26 3.10 -18.23
CA ARG A 385 2.02 3.72 -19.54
C ARG A 385 1.46 2.74 -20.57
N GLN A 386 1.83 1.46 -20.49
CA GLN A 386 1.33 0.41 -21.38
C GLN A 386 -0.02 -0.15 -20.92
N THR A 387 -0.18 -0.37 -19.61
CA THR A 387 -1.40 -0.93 -19.00
C THR A 387 -2.55 0.07 -18.95
N PHE A 388 -2.25 1.36 -18.72
CA PHE A 388 -3.24 2.43 -18.55
C PHE A 388 -2.93 3.65 -19.44
N PRO A 389 -2.87 3.51 -20.78
CA PRO A 389 -2.38 4.55 -21.70
C PRO A 389 -3.23 5.84 -21.75
N THR A 390 -4.43 5.82 -21.16
CA THR A 390 -5.32 6.98 -21.03
C THR A 390 -5.28 7.65 -19.65
N GLN A 391 -4.58 7.05 -18.68
CA GLN A 391 -4.47 7.59 -17.31
C GLN A 391 -3.16 8.35 -17.12
N ARG A 392 -3.15 9.30 -16.19
CA ARG A 392 -1.95 10.08 -15.83
C ARG A 392 -1.17 9.37 -14.73
N ASN A 393 0.14 9.35 -14.84
CA ASN A 393 1.03 9.01 -13.73
C ASN A 393 1.88 10.23 -13.33
N ASP A 394 1.29 11.11 -12.53
CA ASP A 394 1.94 12.34 -12.03
C ASP A 394 3.03 12.09 -10.97
N HIS A 395 3.30 10.82 -10.62
CA HIS A 395 4.26 10.41 -9.58
C HIS A 395 5.41 9.50 -10.09
N GLY A 396 5.36 9.06 -11.35
CA GLY A 396 6.40 8.20 -11.93
C GLY A 396 6.51 6.85 -11.20
N ALA A 397 7.69 6.50 -10.71
CA ALA A 397 7.90 5.29 -9.90
C ALA A 397 7.34 5.37 -8.47
N TRP A 398 6.93 6.56 -8.01
CA TRP A 398 6.45 6.85 -6.64
C TRP A 398 4.93 6.95 -6.55
N ASN A 399 4.25 6.25 -7.46
CA ASN A 399 2.81 6.01 -7.45
C ASN A 399 2.51 4.91 -6.42
N GLY A 400 1.42 5.03 -5.65
CA GLY A 400 1.04 4.03 -4.64
C GLY A 400 0.87 2.61 -5.20
N GLN A 401 0.51 2.45 -6.48
CA GLN A 401 0.45 1.13 -7.12
C GLN A 401 1.83 0.46 -7.33
N ASN A 402 2.94 1.16 -7.05
CA ASN A 402 4.29 0.61 -7.05
C ASN A 402 4.83 0.34 -5.63
N LEU A 403 4.02 0.59 -4.60
CA LEU A 403 4.30 0.24 -3.21
C LEU A 403 3.54 -1.05 -2.88
N LEU A 404 4.19 -1.95 -2.12
CA LEU A 404 3.53 -3.08 -1.46
C LEU A 404 3.82 -2.99 0.03
N GLY A 405 2.80 -2.61 0.78
CA GLY A 405 2.90 -2.41 2.22
C GLY A 405 3.02 -3.71 3.03
N LEU A 406 3.81 -3.63 4.09
CA LEU A 406 3.77 -4.49 5.27
C LEU A 406 2.86 -3.84 6.33
N ASP A 407 2.28 -4.61 7.26
CA ASP A 407 1.54 -4.03 8.39
C ASP A 407 2.52 -3.33 9.36
N PRO A 408 2.57 -1.98 9.41
CA PRO A 408 3.56 -1.28 10.23
C PRO A 408 3.28 -1.45 11.72
N ARG A 409 2.03 -1.74 12.10
CA ARG A 409 1.61 -1.96 13.50
C ARG A 409 2.16 -3.28 14.01
N LEU A 410 2.14 -4.35 13.21
CA LEU A 410 2.77 -5.62 13.60
C LEU A 410 4.29 -5.47 13.67
N LEU A 411 4.91 -4.79 12.70
CA LEU A 411 6.36 -4.59 12.66
C LEU A 411 6.85 -3.81 13.88
N LEU A 412 6.19 -2.70 14.23
CA LEU A 412 6.55 -1.87 15.39
C LEU A 412 6.33 -2.61 16.72
N LEU A 413 5.27 -3.42 16.85
CA LEU A 413 5.02 -4.25 18.04
C LEU A 413 6.07 -5.35 18.19
N GLU A 414 6.32 -6.15 17.14
CA GLU A 414 7.31 -7.23 17.18
C GLU A 414 8.72 -6.69 17.46
N GLN A 415 9.07 -5.52 16.92
CA GLN A 415 10.32 -4.85 17.23
C GLN A 415 10.38 -4.33 18.68
N ASN A 416 9.28 -3.80 19.22
CA ASN A 416 9.21 -3.39 20.62
C ASN A 416 9.46 -4.58 21.57
N ASP A 417 8.82 -5.71 21.27
CA ASP A 417 8.80 -6.89 22.14
C ASP A 417 10.10 -7.73 22.03
N LEU A 418 10.74 -7.77 20.85
CA LEU A 418 12.03 -8.44 20.64
C LEU A 418 13.25 -7.55 20.90
N GLY A 419 13.10 -6.24 20.82
CA GLY A 419 14.18 -5.26 20.96
C GLY A 419 15.36 -5.57 20.03
N ALA A 420 16.56 -5.77 20.62
CA ALA A 420 17.79 -6.12 19.92
C ALA A 420 17.76 -7.46 19.15
N LYS A 421 16.72 -8.29 19.34
CA LYS A 421 16.53 -9.57 18.65
C LYS A 421 15.61 -9.48 17.42
N PHE A 422 15.02 -8.31 17.16
CA PHE A 422 14.20 -8.09 15.98
C PHE A 422 15.01 -8.28 14.69
N SER A 423 14.35 -8.79 13.65
CA SER A 423 14.91 -8.86 12.31
C SER A 423 13.81 -8.53 11.28
N LEU A 424 14.03 -7.50 10.49
CA LEU A 424 13.18 -7.13 9.35
C LEU A 424 13.13 -8.25 8.30
N VAL A 425 14.26 -8.91 8.03
CA VAL A 425 14.30 -10.07 7.12
C VAL A 425 13.51 -11.24 7.71
N GLY A 426 13.56 -11.41 9.03
CA GLY A 426 12.71 -12.34 9.79
C GLY A 426 11.22 -12.02 9.63
N PHE A 427 10.82 -10.79 9.93
CA PHE A 427 9.43 -10.32 9.86
C PHE A 427 8.81 -10.50 8.46
N ILE A 428 9.57 -10.21 7.41
CA ILE A 428 9.13 -10.42 6.02
C ILE A 428 9.05 -11.93 5.71
N ARG A 429 10.05 -12.75 6.08
CA ARG A 429 10.03 -14.20 5.78
C ARG A 429 8.94 -14.99 6.50
N HIS A 430 8.33 -14.45 7.56
CA HIS A 430 7.24 -15.10 8.32
C HIS A 430 5.83 -14.60 7.99
N GLN A 431 5.65 -13.84 6.90
CA GLN A 431 4.31 -13.45 6.43
C GLN A 431 3.45 -14.69 6.09
N THR A 432 2.13 -14.60 6.30
CA THR A 432 1.19 -15.69 6.01
C THR A 432 1.00 -15.88 4.50
N GLU A 433 1.19 -17.10 3.98
CA GLU A 433 0.91 -17.41 2.56
C GLU A 433 -0.59 -17.24 2.27
N LEU A 434 -0.93 -16.35 1.32
CA LEU A 434 -2.23 -16.36 0.64
C LEU A 434 -2.19 -17.38 -0.52
N CYS A 435 -1.15 -17.33 -1.34
CA CYS A 435 -0.97 -18.22 -2.48
C CYS A 435 0.50 -18.31 -2.90
N ARG A 436 0.85 -19.42 -3.55
CA ARG A 436 2.13 -19.60 -4.23
C ARG A 436 1.92 -19.68 -5.73
N VAL A 437 2.79 -19.01 -6.48
CA VAL A 437 2.73 -18.93 -7.94
C VAL A 437 4.06 -19.35 -8.57
N TRP A 438 3.99 -19.91 -9.78
CA TRP A 438 5.12 -20.14 -10.66
C TRP A 438 5.32 -18.92 -11.58
N VAL A 439 6.57 -18.48 -11.70
CA VAL A 439 7.01 -17.40 -12.59
C VAL A 439 8.19 -17.88 -13.43
N ARG A 440 8.00 -18.03 -14.75
CA ARG A 440 9.08 -18.31 -15.70
C ARG A 440 9.78 -17.01 -16.10
N ASP A 441 10.59 -16.50 -15.19
CA ASP A 441 11.58 -15.48 -15.47
C ASP A 441 12.85 -15.76 -14.66
N ALA A 442 13.96 -16.06 -15.35
CA ALA A 442 15.27 -16.24 -14.73
C ALA A 442 15.87 -14.92 -14.22
N ASN A 443 15.41 -13.79 -14.78
CA ASN A 443 15.92 -12.45 -14.54
C ASN A 443 14.88 -11.59 -13.79
N LEU A 444 14.13 -12.21 -12.87
CA LEU A 444 13.08 -11.56 -12.09
C LEU A 444 13.62 -10.37 -11.29
N SER A 445 13.11 -9.17 -11.57
CA SER A 445 13.55 -7.91 -10.95
C SER A 445 13.40 -7.92 -9.42
N TRP A 446 12.32 -8.52 -8.89
CA TRP A 446 12.14 -8.69 -7.45
C TRP A 446 13.23 -9.56 -6.81
N ALA A 447 13.64 -10.66 -7.46
CA ALA A 447 14.69 -11.54 -6.93
C ALA A 447 16.08 -10.86 -6.90
N ARG A 448 16.35 -9.93 -7.82
CA ARG A 448 17.56 -9.08 -7.79
C ARG A 448 17.50 -7.98 -6.72
N ARG A 449 16.34 -7.35 -6.51
CA ARG A 449 16.17 -6.27 -5.52
C ARG A 449 16.16 -6.81 -4.09
N TYR A 450 15.53 -7.97 -3.89
CA TYR A 450 15.32 -8.59 -2.59
C TYR A 450 15.95 -10.00 -2.51
N PRO A 451 17.27 -10.13 -2.70
CA PRO A 451 17.95 -11.44 -2.70
C PRO A 451 17.86 -12.15 -1.34
N MET A 452 17.69 -11.40 -0.25
CA MET A 452 17.44 -11.95 1.08
C MET A 452 16.07 -12.65 1.22
N LEU A 453 15.14 -12.49 0.27
CA LEU A 453 13.88 -13.23 0.22
C LEU A 453 13.99 -14.51 -0.63
N VAL A 454 15.14 -14.74 -1.29
CA VAL A 454 15.40 -15.94 -2.09
C VAL A 454 15.95 -17.06 -1.20
N ARG A 455 15.38 -18.26 -1.33
CA ARG A 455 15.86 -19.50 -0.70
C ARG A 455 16.85 -20.22 -1.63
N PRO A 456 17.86 -20.93 -1.11
CA PRO A 456 18.73 -21.78 -1.93
C PRO A 456 17.96 -22.98 -2.49
N ASN A 457 18.23 -23.34 -3.74
CA ASN A 457 17.85 -24.63 -4.34
C ASN A 457 19.09 -25.23 -5.04
N PRO A 458 19.64 -26.36 -4.57
CA PRO A 458 20.81 -27.00 -5.17
C PRO A 458 20.67 -27.35 -6.65
N ALA A 459 19.45 -27.71 -7.11
CA ALA A 459 19.22 -27.99 -8.53
C ALA A 459 19.39 -26.72 -9.37
N ALA A 460 18.72 -25.62 -8.99
CA ALA A 460 18.82 -24.34 -9.69
C ALA A 460 20.22 -23.70 -9.58
N GLN A 461 20.99 -24.00 -8.53
CA GLN A 461 22.39 -23.60 -8.40
C GLN A 461 23.32 -24.37 -9.35
N LYS A 462 23.01 -25.64 -9.64
CA LYS A 462 23.82 -26.50 -10.53
C LYS A 462 23.46 -26.36 -12.01
N GLU A 463 22.16 -26.26 -12.32
CA GLU A 463 21.62 -26.28 -13.69
C GLU A 463 21.28 -24.88 -14.23
N GLY A 464 21.31 -23.86 -13.36
CA GLY A 464 20.85 -22.51 -13.65
C GLY A 464 19.37 -22.30 -13.31
N ILE A 465 19.00 -21.03 -13.12
CA ILE A 465 17.64 -20.62 -12.78
C ILE A 465 16.82 -20.53 -14.06
N ALA A 466 15.70 -21.26 -14.13
CA ALA A 466 14.72 -21.17 -15.22
C ALA A 466 13.42 -20.44 -14.83
N GLY A 467 13.33 -20.00 -13.57
CA GLY A 467 12.25 -19.21 -12.99
C GLY A 467 12.15 -19.43 -11.48
N TYR A 468 11.08 -18.92 -10.87
CA TYR A 468 10.87 -18.94 -9.42
C TYR A 468 9.47 -19.47 -9.06
N GLU A 469 9.39 -20.27 -8.00
CA GLU A 469 8.17 -20.40 -7.20
C GLU A 469 8.17 -19.27 -6.16
N MET A 470 7.07 -18.55 -6.04
CA MET A 470 6.99 -17.27 -5.34
C MET A 470 5.77 -17.24 -4.42
N ALA A 471 5.99 -17.05 -3.12
CA ALA A 471 4.96 -17.00 -2.09
C ALA A 471 4.48 -15.57 -1.89
N LEU A 472 3.17 -15.34 -1.97
CA LEU A 472 2.54 -14.04 -1.80
C LEU A 472 1.73 -14.00 -0.50
N ASN A 473 1.85 -12.92 0.27
CA ASN A 473 0.93 -12.64 1.36
C ASN A 473 -0.42 -12.10 0.83
N PHE A 474 -1.38 -11.80 1.70
CA PHE A 474 -2.71 -11.32 1.26
C PHE A 474 -2.70 -9.95 0.56
N ASN A 475 -1.67 -9.12 0.81
CA ASN A 475 -1.49 -7.86 0.12
C ASN A 475 -0.95 -8.07 -1.32
N GLY A 476 -0.30 -9.21 -1.56
CA GLY A 476 0.39 -9.55 -2.80
C GLY A 476 1.91 -9.38 -2.72
N LEU A 477 2.46 -9.10 -1.53
CA LEU A 477 3.90 -8.94 -1.31
C LEU A 477 4.62 -10.31 -1.47
N PRO A 478 5.58 -10.43 -2.40
CA PRO A 478 6.40 -11.65 -2.55
C PRO A 478 7.45 -11.76 -1.44
N TYR A 479 7.15 -12.56 -0.43
CA TYR A 479 7.94 -12.62 0.81
C TYR A 479 8.93 -13.80 0.86
N GLU A 480 8.75 -14.78 -0.03
CA GLU A 480 9.67 -15.90 -0.24
C GLU A 480 9.72 -16.29 -1.72
N LEU A 481 10.93 -16.55 -2.23
CA LEU A 481 11.17 -17.02 -3.60
C LEU A 481 12.07 -18.26 -3.59
N ILE A 482 11.69 -19.30 -4.34
CA ILE A 482 12.49 -20.51 -4.54
C ILE A 482 12.84 -20.60 -6.03
N PRO A 483 14.11 -20.41 -6.43
CA PRO A 483 14.52 -20.58 -7.82
C PRO A 483 14.40 -22.05 -8.22
N ARG A 484 14.01 -22.35 -9.46
CA ARG A 484 13.81 -23.72 -9.97
C ARG A 484 14.66 -23.97 -11.21
N ALA A 485 15.25 -25.16 -11.31
CA ALA A 485 15.98 -25.59 -12.49
C ALA A 485 15.02 -25.96 -13.64
N ALA A 486 15.53 -26.02 -14.87
CA ALA A 486 14.72 -26.37 -16.04
C ALA A 486 14.04 -27.74 -15.91
N ALA A 487 14.73 -28.72 -15.31
CA ALA A 487 14.22 -30.09 -15.11
C ALA A 487 13.07 -30.19 -14.09
N GLU A 488 12.91 -29.20 -13.21
CA GLU A 488 11.89 -29.23 -12.14
C GLU A 488 10.51 -28.74 -12.62
N ILE A 489 10.44 -28.09 -13.79
CA ILE A 489 9.28 -27.30 -14.21
C ILE A 489 8.35 -28.15 -15.10
N LYS A 490 7.25 -28.64 -14.50
CA LYS A 490 6.24 -29.49 -15.17
C LYS A 490 5.30 -28.73 -16.13
N THR A 491 5.40 -27.41 -16.20
CA THR A 491 4.51 -26.53 -16.99
C THR A 491 5.28 -25.79 -18.09
N LYS A 492 4.57 -25.37 -19.15
CA LYS A 492 5.10 -24.43 -20.17
C LYS A 492 4.65 -22.99 -19.95
N ALA A 493 3.74 -22.72 -19.01
CA ALA A 493 3.21 -21.39 -18.76
C ALA A 493 4.29 -20.37 -18.31
N ARG A 494 4.03 -19.08 -18.56
CA ARG A 494 4.84 -17.95 -18.03
C ARG A 494 4.50 -17.67 -16.57
N LEU A 495 3.21 -17.65 -16.26
CA LEU A 495 2.65 -17.49 -14.92
C LEU A 495 1.69 -18.65 -14.65
N GLN A 496 1.68 -19.21 -13.45
CA GLN A 496 0.70 -20.23 -13.04
C GLN A 496 0.46 -20.19 -11.52
N LEU A 497 -0.80 -20.36 -11.09
CA LEU A 497 -1.15 -20.56 -9.68
C LEU A 497 -0.82 -22.00 -9.24
N LEU A 498 -0.18 -22.16 -8.08
CA LEU A 498 0.23 -23.47 -7.53
C LEU A 498 -0.57 -23.86 -6.29
N SER A 499 -0.71 -22.94 -5.33
CA SER A 499 -1.46 -23.12 -4.08
C SER A 499 -2.37 -21.91 -3.80
N VAL A 500 -3.43 -22.11 -3.01
CA VAL A 500 -4.18 -21.04 -2.35
C VAL A 500 -4.54 -21.46 -0.94
N ASN A 501 -4.17 -20.64 0.03
CA ASN A 501 -4.67 -20.69 1.39
C ASN A 501 -6.10 -20.12 1.43
N ALA A 502 -7.08 -21.00 1.27
CA ALA A 502 -8.49 -20.62 1.25
C ALA A 502 -8.99 -20.03 2.58
N VAL A 503 -8.28 -20.22 3.70
CA VAL A 503 -8.61 -19.58 4.99
C VAL A 503 -8.19 -18.10 4.94
N GLU A 504 -6.95 -17.83 4.56
CA GLU A 504 -6.42 -16.46 4.48
C GLU A 504 -7.16 -15.64 3.39
N GLN A 505 -7.52 -16.24 2.25
CA GLN A 505 -8.33 -15.57 1.23
C GLN A 505 -9.75 -15.20 1.70
N ARG A 506 -10.33 -15.94 2.66
CA ARG A 506 -11.64 -15.56 3.26
C ARG A 506 -11.49 -14.48 4.32
N LYS A 507 -10.38 -14.48 5.06
CA LYS A 507 -10.05 -13.50 6.09
C LYS A 507 -9.64 -12.14 5.50
N ASN A 508 -8.93 -12.15 4.37
CA ASN A 508 -8.36 -10.97 3.73
C ASN A 508 -8.71 -10.88 2.23
N PRO A 509 -9.97 -10.57 1.86
CA PRO A 509 -10.42 -10.65 0.46
C PRO A 509 -10.10 -9.42 -0.40
N ALA A 510 -9.81 -8.26 0.18
CA ALA A 510 -9.91 -6.95 -0.48
C ALA A 510 -9.11 -6.77 -1.79
N ARG A 511 -7.84 -7.24 -1.82
CA ARG A 511 -6.99 -7.14 -3.02
C ARG A 511 -7.52 -7.95 -4.20
N ARG A 512 -8.37 -8.97 -3.96
CA ARG A 512 -8.99 -9.80 -5.01
C ARG A 512 -7.93 -10.42 -5.95
N LEU A 513 -6.87 -11.02 -5.38
CA LEU A 513 -5.74 -11.59 -6.14
C LEU A 513 -6.06 -12.97 -6.74
N VAL A 514 -6.78 -13.81 -6.00
CA VAL A 514 -7.27 -15.11 -6.48
C VAL A 514 -8.79 -15.20 -6.31
N ILE A 515 -9.43 -16.05 -7.13
CA ILE A 515 -10.87 -16.28 -7.13
C ILE A 515 -11.16 -17.77 -7.21
N GLN A 516 -12.18 -18.22 -6.48
CA GLN A 516 -12.68 -19.59 -6.55
C GLN A 516 -13.78 -19.69 -7.63
N LYS A 517 -13.61 -20.59 -8.59
CA LYS A 517 -14.61 -20.94 -9.62
C LYS A 517 -14.99 -22.41 -9.45
N GLY A 518 -16.10 -22.66 -8.77
CA GLY A 518 -16.50 -24.00 -8.36
C GLY A 518 -15.44 -24.62 -7.44
N ASN A 519 -14.91 -25.78 -7.83
CA ASN A 519 -13.92 -26.52 -7.02
C ASN A 519 -12.46 -26.16 -7.38
N ARG A 520 -12.21 -25.09 -8.13
CA ARG A 520 -10.85 -24.66 -8.53
C ARG A 520 -10.57 -23.21 -8.13
N TRP A 521 -9.30 -22.93 -7.87
CA TRP A 521 -8.78 -21.58 -7.69
C TRP A 521 -8.08 -21.10 -8.95
N GLU A 522 -8.26 -19.83 -9.28
CA GLU A 522 -7.64 -19.16 -10.42
C GLU A 522 -7.11 -17.79 -9.98
N LEU A 523 -6.11 -17.25 -10.70
CA LEU A 523 -5.71 -15.86 -10.54
C LEU A 523 -6.84 -14.96 -11.05
N ALA A 524 -7.23 -13.98 -10.24
CA ALA A 524 -8.17 -12.95 -10.62
C ALA A 524 -7.43 -11.78 -11.31
N THR A 525 -8.18 -10.83 -11.89
CA THR A 525 -7.63 -9.75 -12.71
C THR A 525 -6.52 -8.97 -12.00
N HIS A 526 -6.68 -8.62 -10.72
CA HIS A 526 -5.66 -7.90 -9.97
C HIS A 526 -4.43 -8.76 -9.66
N GLY A 527 -4.61 -10.07 -9.43
CA GLY A 527 -3.50 -11.01 -9.28
C GLY A 527 -2.69 -11.15 -10.57
N LEU A 528 -3.35 -11.18 -11.74
CA LEU A 528 -2.66 -11.17 -13.03
C LEU A 528 -1.91 -9.84 -13.25
N GLN A 529 -2.55 -8.69 -13.03
CA GLN A 529 -1.94 -7.37 -13.19
C GLN A 529 -0.74 -7.15 -12.25
N LEU A 530 -0.83 -7.60 -10.99
CA LEU A 530 0.27 -7.57 -10.03
C LEU A 530 1.45 -8.43 -10.50
N LEU A 531 1.18 -9.65 -10.99
CA LEU A 531 2.24 -10.52 -11.51
C LEU A 531 2.83 -9.99 -12.82
N GLU A 532 2.06 -9.30 -13.65
CA GLU A 532 2.56 -8.59 -14.82
C GLU A 532 3.49 -7.44 -14.42
N LEU A 533 3.14 -6.63 -13.42
CA LEU A 533 4.02 -5.58 -12.89
C LEU A 533 5.31 -6.16 -12.25
N LEU A 534 5.21 -7.24 -11.48
CA LEU A 534 6.35 -7.93 -10.88
C LEU A 534 7.32 -8.55 -11.92
N THR A 535 6.90 -8.70 -13.18
CA THR A 535 7.63 -9.41 -14.25
C THR A 535 7.85 -8.58 -15.52
N PHE A 536 7.96 -7.26 -15.35
CA PHE A 536 8.15 -6.26 -16.40
C PHE A 536 9.57 -5.66 -16.41
#